data_AF-A0A382Y7V5-F1
#
_entry.id   AF-A0A382Y7V5-F1
#
_cell.length_a   1.000
_cell.length_b   1.000
_cell.length_c   1.000
_cell.angle_alpha   90.00
_cell.angle_beta   90.00
_cell.angle_gamma   90.00
#
_symmetry.space_group_name_H-M   'P 1'
#
loop_
_entity.id
_entity.type
_entity.pdbx_description
1 polymer ?
#
loop_
_entity_poly.entity_id
_entity_poly.type
_entity_poly.pdbx_seq_one_letter_code
_entity_poly.pdbx_strand_id
1 'polypeptide(L)' 'MDTYDQIDLTRDKVGIFSKFATLDTVLREKDRIEIYRPLIADPKKVRKERAAKGKAMRSVKKT' A
#
# COMPACT_ATOMS: atom_id res chain seq x y z
N MET A 1 -21.76 11.68 -4.30
CA MET A 1 -20.73 11.15 -5.21
C MET A 1 -19.48 11.12 -4.38
N ASP A 2 -19.04 9.91 -4.02
CA ASP A 2 -17.99 9.78 -3.02
C ASP A 2 -16.64 10.12 -3.65
N THR A 3 -15.88 10.97 -2.96
CA THR A 3 -14.53 11.36 -3.36
C THR A 3 -13.52 10.68 -2.44
N TYR A 4 -12.40 10.24 -3.02
CA TYR A 4 -11.34 9.53 -2.31
C TYR A 4 -10.02 10.27 -2.50
N ASP A 5 -9.73 11.21 -1.61
CA ASP A 5 -8.58 12.12 -1.70
C ASP A 5 -7.22 11.40 -1.68
N GLN A 6 -7.19 10.17 -1.19
CA GLN A 6 -6.00 9.35 -1.15
C GLN A 6 -5.64 8.69 -2.49
N ILE A 7 -6.46 8.85 -3.54
CA ILE A 7 -6.24 8.25 -4.86
C ILE A 7 -5.72 9.32 -5.81
N ASP A 8 -4.51 9.14 -6.31
CA ASP A 8 -3.91 10.02 -7.31
C ASP A 8 -3.49 9.21 -8.53
N LEU A 9 -4.30 9.27 -9.59
CA LEU A 9 -4.06 8.52 -10.83
C LEU A 9 -2.81 8.96 -11.60
N THR A 10 -2.19 10.09 -11.23
CA THR A 10 -0.91 10.52 -11.81
C THR A 10 0.28 9.79 -11.20
N ARG A 11 0.10 9.21 -9.99
CA ARG A 11 1.16 8.56 -9.21
C ARG A 11 0.90 7.08 -8.98
N ASP A 12 -0.36 6.73 -8.72
CA ASP A 12 -0.79 5.37 -8.46
C ASP A 12 -0.79 4.56 -9.75
N LYS A 13 -0.24 3.36 -9.69
CA LYS A 13 -0.29 2.46 -10.85
C LYS A 13 -1.69 1.88 -10.94
N VAL A 14 -2.19 1.75 -12.17
CA VAL A 14 -3.48 1.11 -12.43
C VAL A 14 -3.30 -0.18 -13.21
N GLY A 15 -4.25 -1.08 -13.06
CA GLY A 15 -4.24 -2.37 -13.73
C GLY A 15 -5.62 -2.95 -13.93
N ILE A 16 -5.69 -3.96 -14.80
CA ILE A 16 -6.86 -4.78 -15.06
C ILE A 16 -6.48 -6.22 -14.74
N PHE A 17 -7.14 -6.81 -13.74
CA PHE A 17 -6.94 -8.20 -13.31
C PHE A 17 -5.47 -8.65 -13.21
N SER A 18 -4.77 -8.21 -12.15
CA SER A 18 -3.36 -8.56 -11.88
C SER A 18 -2.35 -8.16 -12.98
N LYS A 19 -2.74 -7.31 -13.94
CA LYS A 19 -1.85 -6.79 -15.00
C LYS A 19 -1.90 -5.27 -15.02
N PHE A 20 -0.75 -4.62 -15.16
CA PHE A 20 -0.69 -3.17 -15.34
C PHE A 20 -1.36 -2.74 -16.66
N ALA A 21 -2.05 -1.62 -16.62
CA ALA A 21 -2.74 -1.02 -17.76
C ALA A 21 -2.53 0.50 -17.77
N THR A 22 -2.84 1.16 -18.89
CA THR A 22 -2.83 2.62 -19.00
C THR A 22 -4.23 3.18 -18.76
N LEU A 23 -4.33 4.47 -18.41
CA LEU A 23 -5.63 5.14 -18.21
C LEU A 23 -6.46 5.21 -19.50
N ASP A 24 -5.82 5.13 -20.67
CA ASP A 24 -6.48 5.15 -21.98
C ASP A 24 -7.01 3.77 -22.42
N THR A 25 -6.84 2.74 -21.60
CA THR A 25 -7.26 1.38 -21.96
C THR A 25 -8.79 1.30 -21.99
N VAL A 26 -9.34 0.96 -23.16
CA VAL A 26 -10.79 0.75 -23.31
C VAL A 26 -11.21 -0.47 -22.50
N LEU A 27 -12.14 -0.25 -21.56
CA LEU A 27 -12.66 -1.27 -20.68
C LEU A 27 -13.66 -2.19 -21.37
N ARG A 28 -13.69 -3.44 -20.92
CA ARG A 28 -14.66 -4.45 -21.32
C ARG A 28 -15.56 -4.82 -20.15
N GLU A 29 -16.68 -5.46 -20.46
CA GLU A 29 -17.56 -5.97 -19.42
C GLU A 29 -16.80 -6.92 -18.50
N LYS A 30 -17.02 -6.77 -17.18
CA LYS A 30 -16.40 -7.56 -16.10
C LYS A 30 -14.90 -7.31 -15.87
N ASP A 31 -14.32 -6.27 -16.47
CA ASP A 31 -12.96 -5.85 -16.11
C ASP A 31 -12.92 -5.39 -14.65
N ARG A 32 -11.96 -5.94 -13.89
CA ARG A 32 -11.68 -5.50 -12.53
C ARG A 32 -10.52 -4.51 -12.56
N ILE A 33 -10.84 -3.25 -12.30
CA ILE A 33 -9.85 -2.19 -12.14
C ILE A 33 -9.19 -2.32 -10.76
N GLU A 34 -7.87 -2.30 -10.77
CA GLU A 34 -7.03 -2.36 -9.58
C GLU A 34 -6.18 -1.08 -9.52
N ILE A 35 -6.18 -0.41 -8.36
CA ILE A 35 -5.36 0.77 -8.08
C ILE A 35 -4.29 0.37 -7.06
N TYR A 36 -3.04 0.33 -7.51
CA TYR A 36 -1.90 -0.08 -6.69
C TYR A 36 -1.30 1.14 -5.99
N ARG A 37 -1.46 1.17 -4.66
CA ARG A 37 -0.89 2.23 -3.82
C ARG A 37 0.59 1.94 -3.50
N PRO A 38 1.45 2.98 -3.49
CA PRO A 38 2.83 2.83 -3.08
C PRO A 38 2.93 2.45 -1.60
N LEU A 39 4.01 1.75 -1.26
CA LEU A 39 4.31 1.41 0.13
C LEU A 39 4.70 2.68 0.90
N ILE A 40 3.98 2.96 1.99
CA ILE A 40 4.24 4.13 2.86
C ILE A 40 5.54 3.95 3.67
N ALA A 41 5.86 2.70 4.05
CA ALA A 41 7.06 2.39 4.82
C ALA A 41 7.69 1.10 4.34
N ASP A 42 9.03 1.03 4.36
CA ASP A 42 9.76 -0.20 4.08
C ASP A 42 9.42 -1.25 5.16
N PRO A 43 8.82 -2.39 4.78
CA PRO A 43 8.43 -3.45 5.71
C PRO A 43 9.59 -3.92 6.61
N LYS A 44 10.82 -3.94 6.08
CA LYS A 44 12.01 -4.37 6.83
C LYS A 44 12.35 -3.36 7.93
N LYS A 45 12.26 -2.07 7.63
CA LYS A 45 12.53 -0.99 8.59
C LYS A 45 11.50 -1.01 9.72
N VAL A 46 10.21 -1.11 9.36
CA VAL A 46 9.11 -1.20 10.34
C VAL A 46 9.27 -2.43 11.23
N ARG A 47 9.64 -3.59 10.66
CA ARG A 47 9.90 -4.81 11.44
C ARG A 47 11.06 -4.64 12.41
N LYS A 48 12.16 -4.00 11.98
CA LYS A 48 13.33 -3.71 12.83
C LYS A 48 12.96 -2.81 14.01
N GLU A 49 12.22 -1.74 13.76
CA GLU A 49 11.76 -0.82 14.80
C GLU A 49 10.82 -1.49 15.81
N ARG A 50 9.89 -2.33 15.35
CA ARG A 50 8.99 -3.09 16.24
C ARG A 50 9.77 -4.06 17.14
N ALA A 51 10.76 -4.78 16.59
CA ALA A 51 11.59 -5.69 17.38
C ALA A 51 12.43 -4.94 18.44
N ALA A 52 12.96 -3.76 18.11
CA ALA A 52 13.69 -2.92 19.05
C ALA A 52 12.78 -2.42 20.19
N LYS A 53 11.57 -1.93 19.89
CA LYS A 53 10.57 -1.52 20.89
C LYS A 53 10.16 -2.66 21.81
N GLY A 54 9.96 -3.87 21.26
CA GLY A 54 9.65 -5.07 22.05
C GLY A 54 10.77 -5.47 23.03
N LYS A 55 12.05 -5.33 22.62
CA LYS A 55 13.20 -5.55 23.52
C LYS A 55 13.25 -4.52 24.65
N ALA A 56 13.01 -3.24 24.36
CA ALA A 56 13.03 -2.18 25.36
C ALA A 56 11.92 -2.34 26.42
N MET A 57 10.70 -2.74 26.02
CA MET A 57 9.63 -3.02 26.98
C MET A 57 9.95 -4.20 27.91
N ARG A 58 10.67 -5.21 27.40
CA ARG A 58 11.04 -6.39 28.21
C ARG A 58 12.16 -6.08 29.22
N SER A 59 13.04 -5.13 28.94
CA SER A 59 14.06 -4.68 29.90
C SER A 59 13.46 -3.79 30.99
N VAL A 60 12.49 -2.93 30.66
CA VAL A 60 11.82 -2.07 31.67
C VAL A 60 10.99 -2.89 32.67
N LYS A 61 10.35 -3.98 32.23
CA LYS A 61 9.56 -4.87 33.13
C LYS A 61 10.42 -5.73 34.08
N LYS A 62 11.75 -5.76 33.90
CA LYS A 62 12.68 -6.58 34.70
C LYS A 62 13.42 -5.77 35.78
N THR A 63 13.03 -4.51 35.99
CA THR A 63 13.51 -3.64 37.07
C THR A 63 12.33 -3.32 37.96
#